data_AF-A0A1Z9YCX0-F1
#
_entry.id   AF-A0A1Z9YCX0-F1
#
_cell.length_a   1.000
_cell.length_b   1.000
_cell.length_c   1.000
_cell.angle_alpha   90.00
_cell.angle_beta   90.00
_cell.angle_gamma   90.00
#
_symmetry.space_group_name_H-M   'P 1'
#
loop_
_entity.id
_entity.type
_entity.pdbx_description
1 polymer ?
#
loop_
_entity_poly.entity_id
_entity_poly.type
_entity_poly.pdbx_seq_one_letter_code
_entity_poly.pdbx_strand_id
1 'polypeptide(L)'
;MILRRLTSNIKAQNWFAVVLDFIIVVVGVFVGLQVSNWNDVKKEEMSRGYYLERLASDLSQTIAFSEDTEATATETIAIIERFTAALNDPNSPPEELVAAARAYFGEGTLMSGFTVFWGTYEDLSSTGNFSVLESPELVGKLIELSTYFESLAEGSLVNTDWVMPFETSLAAEFDWMRYDEKTAHLFPDLTLEDQVAMIRGKADLLRRHAALHHWVSQYSVRSNQSAQAGAQEVLDIVQAERGGSE
;
A
#
# COMPACT_ATOMS: atom_id res chain seq x y z
N MET A 1 -40.55 41.86 -76.35
CA MET A 1 -39.48 42.42 -75.48
C MET A 1 -39.72 42.23 -73.97
N ILE A 2 -40.53 41.25 -73.52
CA ILE A 2 -40.74 40.99 -72.08
C ILE A 2 -39.96 39.75 -71.59
N LEU A 3 -39.60 38.84 -72.50
CA LEU A 3 -38.90 37.58 -72.19
C LEU A 3 -37.38 37.72 -72.00
N ARG A 4 -36.80 38.90 -72.29
CA ARG A 4 -35.35 39.16 -72.13
C ARG A 4 -35.00 39.87 -70.82
N ARG A 5 -36.01 40.33 -70.07
CA ARG A 5 -35.83 40.99 -68.76
C ARG A 5 -36.07 40.05 -67.57
N LEU A 6 -36.68 38.88 -67.77
CA LEU A 6 -36.91 37.92 -66.68
C LEU A 6 -35.69 37.03 -66.39
N THR A 7 -34.81 36.82 -67.37
CA THR A 7 -33.57 36.04 -67.23
C THR A 7 -32.36 36.88 -66.80
N SER A 8 -32.52 38.21 -66.68
CA SER A 8 -31.44 39.13 -66.30
C SER A 8 -31.29 39.30 -64.77
N ASN A 9 -32.29 38.89 -63.98
CA ASN A 9 -32.30 39.13 -62.52
C ASN A 9 -32.21 37.85 -61.67
N ILE A 10 -32.09 36.66 -62.28
CA ILE A 10 -31.90 35.40 -61.54
C ILE A 10 -30.42 35.00 -61.49
N LYS A 11 -29.54 35.66 -62.26
CA LYS A 11 -28.16 35.18 -62.48
C LYS A 11 -27.03 35.94 -61.78
N ALA A 12 -27.30 37.00 -61.00
CA ALA A 12 -26.21 37.83 -60.47
C ALA A 12 -26.30 38.27 -58.99
N GLN A 13 -27.38 37.98 -58.25
CA GLN A 13 -27.51 38.53 -56.88
C GLN A 13 -27.80 37.53 -55.75
N ASN A 14 -28.05 36.25 -56.03
CA ASN A 14 -28.25 35.26 -54.96
C ASN A 14 -27.03 34.37 -54.69
N TRP A 15 -25.96 34.44 -55.49
CA TRP A 15 -24.75 33.65 -55.20
C TRP A 15 -24.07 34.10 -53.89
N PHE A 16 -24.13 35.40 -53.58
CA PHE A 16 -23.69 35.92 -52.29
C PHE A 16 -24.51 35.35 -51.12
N ALA A 17 -25.83 35.26 -51.27
CA ALA A 17 -26.71 34.66 -50.27
C ALA A 17 -26.40 33.17 -50.07
N VAL A 18 -26.20 32.41 -51.15
CA VAL A 18 -25.84 30.98 -51.09
C VAL A 18 -24.46 30.76 -50.44
N VAL A 19 -23.48 31.61 -50.74
CA VAL A 19 -22.15 31.57 -50.11
C VAL A 19 -22.24 31.93 -48.62
N LEU A 20 -23.05 32.93 -48.27
CA LEU A 20 -23.27 33.33 -46.89
C LEU A 20 -23.96 32.22 -46.08
N ASP A 21 -25.01 31.61 -46.63
CA ASP A 21 -25.71 30.46 -46.02
C ASP A 21 -24.74 29.27 -45.83
N PHE A 22 -23.89 29.00 -46.82
CA PHE A 22 -22.87 27.96 -46.70
C PHE A 22 -21.85 28.26 -45.60
N ILE A 23 -21.35 29.50 -45.50
CA ILE A 23 -20.43 29.92 -44.43
C ILE A 23 -21.09 29.78 -43.06
N ILE A 24 -22.36 30.19 -42.91
CA ILE A 24 -23.10 30.07 -41.65
C ILE A 24 -23.22 28.60 -41.23
N VAL A 25 -23.55 27.68 -42.16
CA VAL A 25 -23.64 26.24 -41.87
C VAL A 25 -22.27 25.68 -41.46
N VAL A 26 -21.19 26.01 -42.20
CA VAL A 26 -19.83 25.55 -41.88
C VAL A 26 -19.38 26.06 -40.52
N VAL A 27 -19.62 27.34 -40.21
CA VAL A 27 -19.33 27.92 -38.88
C VAL A 27 -20.17 27.25 -37.80
N GLY A 28 -21.45 26.95 -38.07
CA GLY A 28 -22.32 26.24 -37.15
C GLY A 28 -21.79 24.84 -36.80
N VAL A 29 -21.38 24.06 -37.80
CA VAL A 29 -20.76 22.73 -37.58
C VAL A 29 -19.42 22.88 -36.86
N PHE A 30 -18.60 23.86 -37.25
CA PHE A 30 -17.32 24.11 -36.60
C PHE A 30 -17.47 24.45 -35.12
N VAL A 31 -18.37 25.38 -34.77
CA VAL A 31 -18.68 25.72 -33.37
C VAL A 31 -19.25 24.53 -32.62
N GLY A 32 -20.12 23.74 -33.25
CA GLY A 32 -20.66 22.51 -32.65
C GLY A 32 -19.57 21.51 -32.28
N LEU A 33 -18.59 21.29 -33.17
CA LEU A 33 -17.43 20.43 -32.90
C LEU A 33 -16.54 21.01 -31.77
N GLN A 34 -16.30 22.33 -31.77
CA GLN A 34 -15.50 22.97 -30.74
C GLN A 34 -16.14 22.89 -29.35
N VAL A 35 -17.46 23.06 -29.25
CA VAL A 35 -18.19 22.92 -27.97
C VAL A 35 -18.18 21.47 -27.48
N SER A 36 -18.32 20.49 -28.38
CA SER A 36 -18.20 19.07 -28.03
C SER A 36 -16.80 18.76 -27.49
N ASN A 37 -15.76 19.15 -28.21
CA ASN A 37 -14.37 18.94 -27.80
C ASN A 37 -14.08 19.59 -26.44
N TRP A 38 -14.56 20.81 -26.21
CA TRP A 38 -14.38 21.49 -24.91
C TRP A 38 -15.06 20.75 -23.76
N ASN A 39 -16.27 20.23 -23.99
CA ASN A 39 -16.99 19.44 -23.00
C ASN A 39 -16.30 18.10 -22.70
N ASP A 40 -15.65 17.49 -23.69
CA ASP A 40 -14.92 16.23 -23.52
C ASP A 40 -13.60 16.46 -22.75
N VAL A 41 -12.81 17.49 -23.10
CA VAL A 41 -11.62 17.90 -22.33
C VAL A 41 -11.98 18.17 -20.86
N LYS A 42 -13.07 18.92 -20.61
CA LYS A 42 -13.51 19.19 -19.24
C LYS A 42 -13.85 17.93 -18.45
N LYS A 43 -14.42 16.91 -19.09
CA LYS A 43 -14.70 15.62 -18.43
C LYS A 43 -13.42 14.85 -18.15
N GLU A 44 -12.47 14.86 -19.07
CA GLU A 44 -11.15 14.24 -18.89
C GLU A 44 -10.40 14.88 -17.72
N GLU A 45 -10.36 16.22 -17.64
CA GLU A 45 -9.77 16.95 -16.52
C GLU A 45 -10.42 16.59 -15.16
N MET A 46 -11.76 16.53 -15.11
CA MET A 46 -12.47 16.10 -13.90
C MET A 46 -12.14 14.66 -13.51
N SER A 47 -12.03 13.76 -14.49
CA SER A 47 -11.67 12.37 -14.26
C SER A 47 -10.23 12.25 -13.78
N ARG A 48 -9.30 13.00 -14.37
CA ARG A 48 -7.89 13.05 -13.97
C ARG A 48 -7.76 13.53 -12.53
N GLY A 49 -8.40 14.64 -12.18
CA GLY A 49 -8.39 15.17 -10.81
C GLY A 49 -8.90 14.15 -9.78
N TYR A 50 -9.98 13.44 -10.11
CA TYR A 50 -10.53 12.37 -9.27
C TYR A 50 -9.52 11.22 -9.04
N TYR A 51 -8.84 10.76 -10.10
CA TYR A 51 -7.84 9.70 -9.97
C TYR A 51 -6.60 10.16 -9.18
N LEU A 52 -6.11 11.38 -9.40
CA LEU A 52 -4.98 11.94 -8.66
C LEU A 52 -5.30 12.11 -7.17
N GLU A 53 -6.51 12.56 -6.83
CA GLU A 53 -6.94 12.67 -5.42
C GLU A 53 -6.98 11.31 -4.73
N ARG A 54 -7.54 10.29 -5.41
CA ARG A 54 -7.61 8.94 -4.88
C ARG A 54 -6.23 8.29 -4.74
N LEU A 55 -5.36 8.44 -5.73
CA LEU A 55 -3.96 7.98 -5.63
C LEU A 55 -3.24 8.63 -4.45
N ALA A 56 -3.40 9.94 -4.26
CA ALA A 56 -2.81 10.64 -3.12
C ALA A 56 -3.33 10.09 -1.78
N SER A 57 -4.63 9.79 -1.69
CA SER A 57 -5.23 9.16 -0.50
C SER A 57 -4.67 7.76 -0.24
N ASP A 58 -4.63 6.90 -1.25
CA ASP A 58 -4.13 5.52 -1.15
C ASP A 58 -2.65 5.50 -0.72
N LEU A 59 -1.82 6.35 -1.32
CA LEU A 59 -0.40 6.52 -0.96
C LEU A 59 -0.23 7.01 0.48
N SER A 60 -1.02 8.01 0.89
CA SER A 60 -0.96 8.55 2.25
C SER A 60 -1.37 7.52 3.30
N GLN A 61 -2.39 6.70 3.00
CA GLN A 61 -2.80 5.58 3.87
C GLN A 61 -1.73 4.49 3.94
N THR A 62 -1.08 4.18 2.81
CA THR A 62 0.05 3.25 2.76
C THR A 62 1.19 3.68 3.66
N ILE A 63 1.58 4.97 3.59
CA ILE A 63 2.64 5.54 4.42
C ILE A 63 2.28 5.40 5.90
N ALA A 64 1.11 5.91 6.30
CA ALA A 64 0.68 5.90 7.70
C ALA A 64 0.57 4.48 8.28
N PHE A 65 0.04 3.53 7.51
CA PHE A 65 -0.05 2.14 7.94
C PHE A 65 1.32 1.46 8.03
N SER A 66 2.22 1.77 7.09
CA SER A 66 3.59 1.25 7.11
C SER A 66 4.38 1.81 8.30
N GLU A 67 4.19 3.08 8.67
CA GLU A 67 4.79 3.68 9.87
C GLU A 67 4.33 2.99 11.15
N ASP A 68 3.02 2.73 11.28
CA ASP A 68 2.45 2.02 12.44
C ASP A 68 2.97 0.58 12.55
N THR A 69 3.05 -0.10 11.39
CA THR A 69 3.56 -1.48 11.31
C THR A 69 5.05 -1.54 11.64
N GLU A 70 5.84 -0.56 11.18
CA GLU A 70 7.27 -0.42 11.52
C GLU A 70 7.46 -0.22 13.03
N ALA A 71 6.68 0.68 13.63
CA ALA A 71 6.75 0.95 15.06
C ALA A 71 6.44 -0.31 15.88
N THR A 72 5.37 -1.03 15.51
CA THR A 72 4.98 -2.29 16.15
C THR A 72 6.08 -3.36 16.00
N ALA A 73 6.67 -3.50 14.81
CA ALA A 73 7.76 -4.45 14.57
C ALA A 73 9.03 -4.09 15.38
N THR A 74 9.30 -2.80 15.59
CA THR A 74 10.41 -2.31 16.41
C THR A 74 10.18 -2.62 17.89
N GLU A 75 8.96 -2.46 18.39
CA GLU A 75 8.59 -2.86 19.76
C GLU A 75 8.73 -4.38 19.94
N THR A 76 8.29 -5.15 18.95
CA THR A 76 8.45 -6.62 18.93
C THR A 76 9.92 -7.02 19.04
N ILE A 77 10.82 -6.36 18.29
CA ILE A 77 12.27 -6.58 18.40
C ILE A 77 12.76 -6.33 19.83
N ALA A 78 12.36 -5.22 20.46
CA ALA A 78 12.76 -4.90 21.83
C ALA A 78 12.27 -5.94 22.85
N ILE A 79 11.08 -6.50 22.67
CA ILE A 79 10.55 -7.60 23.50
C ILE A 79 11.43 -8.85 23.35
N ILE A 80 11.79 -9.21 22.11
CA ILE A 80 12.64 -10.36 21.81
C ILE A 80 14.03 -10.18 22.42
N GLU A 81 14.62 -8.99 22.29
CA GLU A 81 15.92 -8.66 22.88
C GLU A 81 15.90 -8.74 24.40
N ARG A 82 14.83 -8.25 25.05
CA ARG A 82 14.67 -8.35 26.51
C ARG A 82 14.58 -9.82 26.96
N PHE A 83 13.77 -10.63 26.27
CA PHE A 83 13.64 -12.05 26.58
C PHE A 83 14.95 -12.79 26.40
N THR A 84 15.64 -12.58 25.29
CA THR A 84 16.92 -13.24 25.02
C THR A 84 18.02 -12.78 25.96
N ALA A 85 18.03 -11.50 26.38
CA ALA A 85 18.96 -11.01 27.41
C ALA A 85 18.75 -11.74 28.74
N ALA A 86 17.51 -11.82 29.25
CA ALA A 86 17.18 -12.54 30.48
C ALA A 86 17.52 -14.05 30.36
N LEU A 87 17.22 -14.66 29.19
CA LEU A 87 17.52 -16.07 28.93
C LEU A 87 19.02 -16.36 28.79
N ASN A 88 19.83 -15.36 28.43
CA ASN A 88 21.28 -15.51 28.27
C ASN A 88 22.05 -15.23 29.55
N ASP A 89 21.51 -14.41 30.47
CA ASP A 89 22.09 -14.22 31.80
C ASP A 89 21.73 -15.39 32.72
N PRO A 90 22.70 -16.23 33.17
CA PRO A 90 22.44 -17.32 34.10
C PRO A 90 21.94 -16.86 35.46
N ASN A 91 22.18 -15.60 35.82
CA ASN A 91 21.82 -15.00 37.11
C ASN A 91 20.62 -14.06 37.02
N SER A 92 19.90 -14.03 35.89
CA SER A 92 18.74 -13.15 35.78
C SER A 92 17.74 -13.45 36.90
N PRO A 93 17.09 -12.42 37.48
CA PRO A 93 16.06 -12.63 38.48
C PRO A 93 14.96 -13.59 37.95
N PRO A 94 14.52 -14.57 38.76
CA PRO A 94 13.45 -15.50 38.38
C PRO A 94 12.18 -14.81 37.86
N GLU A 95 11.70 -13.77 38.55
CA GLU A 95 10.51 -13.03 38.13
C GLU A 95 10.70 -12.32 36.80
N GLU A 96 11.90 -11.76 36.56
CA GLU A 96 12.23 -11.06 35.32
C GLU A 96 12.27 -12.02 34.12
N LEU A 97 12.88 -13.19 34.28
CA LEU A 97 12.92 -14.21 33.22
C LEU A 97 11.50 -14.65 32.83
N VAL A 98 10.65 -14.92 33.82
CA VAL A 98 9.27 -15.35 33.57
C VAL A 98 8.45 -14.22 32.95
N ALA A 99 8.59 -12.98 33.43
CA ALA A 99 7.91 -11.83 32.84
C ALA A 99 8.34 -11.60 31.39
N ALA A 100 9.64 -11.69 31.10
CA ALA A 100 10.16 -11.55 29.74
C ALA A 100 9.70 -12.69 28.82
N ALA A 101 9.61 -13.93 29.33
CA ALA A 101 9.03 -15.05 28.58
C ALA A 101 7.54 -14.83 28.26
N ARG A 102 6.74 -14.31 29.20
CA ARG A 102 5.33 -13.98 28.96
C ARG A 102 5.17 -12.91 27.88
N ALA A 103 5.94 -11.82 27.97
CA ALA A 103 5.94 -10.78 26.93
C ALA A 103 6.35 -11.35 25.57
N TYR A 104 7.36 -12.22 25.54
CA TYR A 104 7.80 -12.87 24.31
C TYR A 104 6.72 -13.74 23.68
N PHE A 105 6.06 -14.61 24.44
CA PHE A 105 5.00 -15.46 23.89
C PHE A 105 3.68 -14.73 23.64
N GLY A 106 3.43 -13.61 24.31
CA GLY A 106 2.24 -12.78 24.06
C GLY A 106 2.36 -11.91 22.81
N GLU A 107 3.52 -11.26 22.63
CA GLU A 107 3.71 -10.22 21.60
C GLU A 107 4.97 -10.45 20.75
N GLY A 108 6.05 -10.94 21.36
CA GLY A 108 7.34 -11.19 20.69
C GLY A 108 7.34 -12.32 19.64
N THR A 109 6.22 -13.04 19.48
CA THR A 109 6.02 -14.07 18.44
C THR A 109 5.01 -13.65 17.38
N LEU A 110 4.47 -12.44 17.48
CA LEU A 110 3.53 -11.93 16.48
C LEU A 110 4.27 -11.59 15.18
N MET A 111 3.69 -12.06 14.07
CA MET A 111 4.19 -11.81 12.73
C MET A 111 3.18 -10.97 11.96
N SER A 112 3.55 -9.74 11.64
CA SER A 112 2.75 -8.87 10.80
C SER A 112 2.98 -9.19 9.33
N GLY A 113 1.90 -9.38 8.57
CA GLY A 113 1.96 -9.40 7.12
C GLY A 113 2.32 -8.02 6.55
N PHE A 114 2.69 -7.98 5.28
CA PHE A 114 2.88 -6.74 4.55
C PHE A 114 1.57 -6.31 3.90
N THR A 115 1.15 -5.05 4.07
CA THR A 115 -0.10 -4.50 3.51
C THR A 115 0.12 -3.08 3.03
N VAL A 116 -0.46 -2.78 1.87
CA VAL A 116 -0.46 -1.45 1.24
C VAL A 116 -1.86 -1.11 0.76
N PHE A 117 -2.17 0.18 0.66
CA PHE A 117 -3.41 0.68 0.09
C PHE A 117 -3.13 1.12 -1.35
N TRP A 118 -3.62 0.35 -2.32
CA TRP A 118 -3.26 0.51 -3.74
C TRP A 118 -4.45 0.35 -4.71
N GLY A 119 -5.68 0.46 -4.20
CA GLY A 119 -6.90 0.12 -4.97
C GLY A 119 -7.14 1.00 -6.20
N THR A 120 -6.66 2.25 -6.20
CA THR A 120 -6.78 3.14 -7.36
C THR A 120 -5.83 2.74 -8.49
N TYR A 121 -4.63 2.27 -8.16
CA TYR A 121 -3.75 1.69 -9.18
C TYR A 121 -4.33 0.38 -9.72
N GLU A 122 -4.90 -0.48 -8.87
CA GLU A 122 -5.54 -1.72 -9.30
C GLU A 122 -6.70 -1.46 -10.26
N ASP A 123 -7.52 -0.43 -10.00
CA ASP A 123 -8.55 0.03 -10.93
C ASP A 123 -7.94 0.42 -12.28
N LEU A 124 -6.97 1.35 -12.28
CA LEU A 124 -6.30 1.82 -13.51
C LEU A 124 -5.63 0.69 -14.29
N SER A 125 -4.98 -0.24 -13.60
CA SER A 125 -4.29 -1.39 -14.18
C SER A 125 -5.26 -2.39 -14.78
N SER A 126 -6.32 -2.74 -14.04
CA SER A 126 -7.32 -3.71 -14.48
C SER A 126 -8.17 -3.21 -15.65
N THR A 127 -8.47 -1.91 -15.71
CA THR A 127 -9.20 -1.31 -16.83
C THR A 127 -8.29 -0.84 -17.97
N GLY A 128 -6.97 -0.82 -17.77
CA GLY A 128 -5.99 -0.27 -18.70
C GLY A 128 -6.11 1.24 -18.92
N ASN A 129 -6.72 1.98 -17.99
CA ASN A 129 -7.08 3.40 -18.16
C ASN A 129 -5.99 4.37 -17.68
N PHE A 130 -4.72 4.00 -17.78
CA PHE A 130 -3.60 4.87 -17.39
C PHE A 130 -3.53 6.17 -18.21
N SER A 131 -4.14 6.20 -19.40
CA SER A 131 -4.19 7.40 -20.25
C SER A 131 -4.85 8.59 -19.57
N VAL A 132 -5.74 8.38 -18.59
CA VAL A 132 -6.41 9.46 -17.85
C VAL A 132 -5.45 10.32 -17.03
N LEU A 133 -4.27 9.81 -16.68
CA LEU A 133 -3.28 10.53 -15.89
C LEU A 133 -2.45 11.49 -16.75
N GLU A 134 -2.44 11.32 -18.08
CA GLU A 134 -1.69 12.11 -19.08
C GLU A 134 -0.16 12.20 -18.90
N SER A 135 0.37 11.73 -17.77
CA SER A 135 1.77 11.80 -17.37
C SER A 135 2.46 10.43 -17.50
N PRO A 136 3.33 10.25 -18.52
CA PRO A 136 4.09 9.01 -18.67
C PRO A 136 5.05 8.75 -17.49
N GLU A 137 5.53 9.82 -16.85
CA GLU A 137 6.39 9.74 -15.66
C GLU A 137 5.64 9.14 -14.48
N LEU A 138 4.47 9.69 -14.15
CA LEU A 138 3.63 9.16 -13.07
C LEU A 138 3.21 7.71 -13.34
N VAL A 139 2.78 7.40 -14.55
CA VAL A 139 2.41 6.02 -14.93
C VAL A 139 3.60 5.06 -14.76
N GLY A 140 4.78 5.45 -15.22
CA GLY A 140 6.00 4.64 -15.06
C GLY A 140 6.33 4.39 -13.58
N LYS A 141 6.22 5.43 -12.74
CA LYS A 141 6.49 5.35 -11.30
C LYS A 141 5.45 4.52 -10.54
N LEU A 142 4.18 4.60 -10.92
CA LEU A 142 3.13 3.75 -10.37
C LEU A 142 3.38 2.26 -10.68
N ILE A 143 3.80 1.94 -11.92
CA ILE A 143 4.12 0.57 -12.31
C ILE A 143 5.35 0.05 -11.55
N GLU A 144 6.41 0.86 -11.45
CA GLU A 144 7.61 0.54 -10.67
C GLU A 144 7.25 0.25 -9.21
N LEU A 145 6.49 1.15 -8.58
CA LEU A 145 6.06 0.99 -7.20
C LEU A 145 5.19 -0.24 -6.99
N SER A 146 4.29 -0.55 -7.93
CA SER A 146 3.46 -1.76 -7.83
C SER A 146 4.28 -3.04 -7.84
N THR A 147 5.26 -3.14 -8.75
CA THR A 147 6.17 -4.29 -8.84
C THR A 147 6.99 -4.41 -7.56
N TYR A 148 7.36 -3.26 -6.98
CA TYR A 148 8.09 -3.23 -5.73
C TYR A 148 7.24 -3.70 -4.54
N PHE A 149 6.00 -3.23 -4.42
CA PHE A 149 5.07 -3.69 -3.38
C PHE A 149 4.77 -5.18 -3.50
N GLU A 150 4.59 -5.72 -4.71
CA GLU A 150 4.44 -7.16 -4.93
C GLU A 150 5.64 -7.94 -4.40
N SER A 151 6.86 -7.49 -4.71
CA SER A 151 8.10 -8.11 -4.22
C SER A 151 8.22 -8.09 -2.68
N LEU A 152 7.83 -6.99 -2.03
CA LEU A 152 7.80 -6.89 -0.57
C LEU A 152 6.73 -7.81 0.05
N ALA A 153 5.54 -7.89 -0.58
CA ALA A 153 4.47 -8.78 -0.14
C ALA A 153 4.89 -10.25 -0.26
N GLU A 154 5.47 -10.64 -1.40
CA GLU A 154 5.99 -12.00 -1.61
C GLU A 154 7.10 -12.34 -0.61
N GLY A 155 8.04 -11.43 -0.37
CA GLY A 155 9.10 -11.65 0.61
C GLY A 155 8.55 -11.80 2.04
N SER A 156 7.53 -11.03 2.43
CA SER A 156 6.84 -11.18 3.72
C SER A 156 6.17 -12.56 3.86
N LEU A 157 5.50 -13.03 2.81
CA LEU A 157 4.86 -14.35 2.77
C LEU A 157 5.90 -15.49 2.85
N VAL A 158 6.95 -15.43 2.03
CA VAL A 158 8.02 -16.43 2.04
C VAL A 158 8.68 -16.51 3.42
N ASN A 159 8.98 -15.36 4.02
CA ASN A 159 9.57 -15.35 5.36
C ASN A 159 8.61 -15.98 6.39
N THR A 160 7.31 -15.70 6.27
CA THR A 160 6.30 -16.29 7.15
C THR A 160 6.23 -17.81 7.00
N ASP A 161 6.20 -18.31 5.78
CA ASP A 161 6.20 -19.75 5.48
C ASP A 161 7.44 -20.46 6.02
N TRP A 162 8.60 -19.78 6.02
CA TRP A 162 9.83 -20.31 6.61
C TRP A 162 9.76 -20.43 8.13
N VAL A 163 8.95 -19.61 8.82
CA VAL A 163 8.79 -19.67 10.28
C VAL A 163 7.89 -20.81 10.73
N MET A 164 6.82 -21.10 10.00
CA MET A 164 5.78 -22.05 10.41
C MET A 164 6.27 -23.45 10.84
N PRO A 165 7.26 -24.08 10.18
CA PRO A 165 7.80 -25.36 10.63
C PRO A 165 8.46 -25.29 12.02
N PHE A 166 9.05 -24.15 12.37
CA PHE A 166 9.67 -23.93 13.67
C PHE A 166 8.63 -23.72 14.77
N GLU A 167 7.50 -23.06 14.46
CA GLU A 167 6.36 -22.96 15.39
C GLU A 167 5.85 -24.35 15.80
N THR A 168 5.76 -25.26 14.82
CA THR A 168 5.35 -26.65 15.06
C THR A 168 6.35 -27.38 15.96
N SER A 169 7.65 -27.17 15.71
CA SER A 169 8.72 -27.75 16.54
C SER A 169 8.69 -27.21 17.97
N LEU A 170 8.43 -25.90 18.15
CA LEU A 170 8.29 -25.31 19.49
C LEU A 170 7.08 -25.90 20.21
N ALA A 171 5.92 -25.93 19.57
CA ALA A 171 4.68 -26.43 20.16
C ALA A 171 4.76 -27.91 20.60
N ALA A 172 5.60 -28.71 19.93
CA ALA A 172 5.84 -30.11 20.31
C ALA A 172 6.72 -30.29 21.56
N GLU A 173 7.54 -29.29 21.89
CA GLU A 173 8.59 -29.40 22.90
C GLU A 173 8.45 -28.44 24.09
N PHE A 174 7.63 -27.41 23.96
CA PHE A 174 7.46 -26.36 24.96
C PHE A 174 6.01 -25.89 25.04
N ASP A 175 5.42 -25.97 26.23
CA ASP A 175 4.05 -25.54 26.54
C ASP A 175 3.94 -24.00 26.59
N TRP A 176 4.19 -23.32 25.47
CA TRP A 176 4.22 -21.86 25.42
C TRP A 176 2.90 -21.20 25.82
N MET A 177 1.76 -21.86 25.61
CA MET A 177 0.42 -21.41 26.01
C MET A 177 0.26 -21.18 27.53
N ARG A 178 1.17 -21.72 28.35
CA ARG A 178 1.22 -21.43 29.80
C ARG A 178 1.70 -20.02 30.12
N TYR A 179 2.36 -19.37 29.17
CA TYR A 179 2.94 -18.05 29.30
C TYR A 179 2.14 -16.97 28.57
N ASP A 180 1.17 -17.35 27.74
CA ASP A 180 0.21 -16.41 27.15
C ASP A 180 -0.79 -15.92 28.21
N GLU A 181 -1.02 -14.61 28.27
CA GLU A 181 -1.87 -13.99 29.29
C GLU A 181 -3.33 -14.44 29.20
N LYS A 182 -3.81 -14.81 28.00
CA LYS A 182 -5.20 -15.19 27.75
C LYS A 182 -5.43 -16.66 28.08
N THR A 183 -4.45 -17.53 27.93
CA THR A 183 -4.60 -18.98 28.12
C THR A 183 -3.95 -19.53 29.39
N ALA A 184 -3.04 -18.80 30.04
CA ALA A 184 -2.32 -19.29 31.22
C ALA A 184 -3.26 -19.84 32.31
N HIS A 185 -4.41 -19.21 32.53
CA HIS A 185 -5.40 -19.61 33.54
C HIS A 185 -6.08 -20.97 33.28
N LEU A 186 -5.92 -21.55 32.08
CA LEU A 186 -6.47 -22.86 31.71
C LEU A 186 -5.56 -24.01 32.16
N PHE A 187 -4.33 -23.70 32.60
CA PHE A 187 -3.35 -24.68 33.03
C PHE A 187 -3.23 -24.69 34.57
N PRO A 188 -2.77 -25.80 35.18
CA PRO A 188 -2.43 -25.81 36.59
C PRO A 188 -1.35 -24.77 36.91
N ASP A 189 -1.50 -24.10 38.05
CA ASP A 189 -0.50 -23.16 38.55
C ASP A 189 0.86 -23.87 38.72
N LEU A 190 1.91 -23.22 38.21
CA LEU A 190 3.29 -23.65 38.38
C LEU A 190 3.98 -22.72 39.37
N THR A 191 4.84 -23.28 40.21
CA THR A 191 5.69 -22.44 41.05
C THR A 191 6.62 -21.59 40.18
N LEU A 192 7.13 -20.48 40.73
CA LEU A 192 8.13 -19.67 40.03
C LEU A 192 9.36 -20.51 39.65
N GLU A 193 9.76 -21.43 40.54
CA GLU A 193 10.87 -22.36 40.32
C GLU A 193 10.59 -23.30 39.13
N ASP A 194 9.40 -23.88 39.05
CA ASP A 194 9.00 -24.75 37.93
C ASP A 194 9.02 -24.00 36.59
N GLN A 195 8.46 -22.78 36.57
CA GLN A 195 8.45 -21.94 35.36
C GLN A 195 9.86 -21.61 34.87
N VAL A 196 10.77 -21.25 35.79
CA VAL A 196 12.17 -20.99 35.47
C VAL A 196 12.86 -22.26 34.96
N ALA A 197 12.64 -23.41 35.62
CA ALA A 197 13.22 -24.68 35.22
C ALA A 197 12.78 -25.09 33.80
N MET A 198 11.50 -24.89 33.45
CA MET A 198 10.99 -25.13 32.09
C MET A 198 11.65 -24.23 31.04
N ILE A 199 11.74 -22.91 31.30
CA ILE A 199 12.36 -21.95 30.38
C ILE A 199 13.85 -22.29 30.18
N ARG A 200 14.60 -22.46 31.28
CA ARG A 200 16.04 -22.73 31.22
C ARG A 200 16.35 -24.11 30.63
N GLY A 201 15.53 -25.11 30.91
CA GLY A 201 15.65 -26.46 30.36
C GLY A 201 15.50 -26.52 28.84
N LYS A 202 14.86 -25.52 28.23
CA LYS A 202 14.67 -25.38 26.78
C LYS A 202 15.37 -24.17 26.17
N ALA A 203 16.38 -23.61 26.85
CA ALA A 203 16.98 -22.34 26.45
C ALA A 203 17.50 -22.32 25.00
N ASP A 204 18.13 -23.39 24.50
CA ASP A 204 18.63 -23.43 23.11
C ASP A 204 17.52 -23.52 22.06
N LEU A 205 16.39 -24.14 22.38
CA LEU A 205 15.20 -24.13 21.53
C LEU A 205 14.63 -22.71 21.48
N LEU A 206 14.45 -22.08 22.65
CA LEU A 206 13.88 -20.75 22.78
C LEU A 206 14.76 -19.65 22.16
N ARG A 207 16.09 -19.76 22.25
CA ARG A 207 17.02 -18.84 21.56
C ARG A 207 16.88 -18.91 20.04
N ARG A 208 16.76 -20.12 19.48
CA ARG A 208 16.58 -20.31 18.04
C ARG A 208 15.23 -19.76 17.57
N HIS A 209 14.19 -20.01 18.35
CA HIS A 209 12.86 -19.45 18.11
C HIS A 209 12.87 -17.92 18.13
N ALA A 210 13.48 -17.33 19.16
CA ALA A 210 13.64 -15.87 19.29
C ALA A 210 14.46 -15.26 18.16
N ALA A 211 15.56 -15.91 17.75
CA ALA A 211 16.38 -15.43 16.63
C ALA A 211 15.60 -15.40 15.31
N LEU A 212 14.72 -16.38 15.09
CA LEU A 212 13.88 -16.46 13.90
C LEU A 212 12.83 -15.33 13.86
N HIS A 213 12.12 -15.13 14.97
CA HIS A 213 11.17 -14.01 15.10
C HIS A 213 11.86 -12.66 14.97
N HIS A 214 13.04 -12.49 15.58
CA HIS A 214 13.83 -11.27 15.43
C HIS A 214 14.18 -11.00 13.96
N TRP A 215 14.58 -12.04 13.21
CA TRP A 215 14.87 -11.92 11.78
C TRP A 215 13.64 -11.51 10.97
N VAL A 216 12.45 -12.07 11.25
CA VAL A 216 11.20 -11.67 10.57
C VAL A 216 10.79 -10.24 10.94
N SER A 217 10.85 -9.86 12.21
CA SER A 217 10.53 -8.49 12.63
C SER A 217 11.48 -7.47 12.00
N GLN A 218 12.77 -7.79 11.86
CA GLN A 218 13.75 -6.96 11.14
C GLN A 218 13.46 -6.86 9.63
N TYR A 219 12.90 -7.90 9.02
CA TYR A 219 12.39 -7.80 7.65
C TYR A 219 11.18 -6.87 7.59
N SER A 220 10.23 -7.01 8.52
CA SER A 220 9.03 -6.16 8.60
C SER A 220 9.41 -4.68 8.68
N VAL A 221 10.31 -4.29 9.60
CA VAL A 221 10.82 -2.91 9.72
C VAL A 221 11.35 -2.39 8.38
N ARG A 222 12.27 -3.14 7.75
CA ARG A 222 12.91 -2.71 6.48
C ARG A 222 11.92 -2.62 5.33
N SER A 223 10.99 -3.58 5.23
CA SER A 223 9.99 -3.60 4.16
C SER A 223 9.04 -2.42 4.26
N ASN A 224 8.58 -2.08 5.47
CA ASN A 224 7.70 -0.94 5.71
C ASN A 224 8.42 0.40 5.48
N GLN A 225 9.66 0.56 5.92
CA GLN A 225 10.48 1.75 5.61
C GLN A 225 10.64 1.95 4.09
N SER A 226 10.85 0.85 3.37
CA SER A 226 10.99 0.90 1.92
C SER A 226 9.68 1.24 1.22
N ALA A 227 8.55 0.74 1.74
CA ALA A 227 7.23 1.05 1.24
C ALA A 227 6.87 2.53 1.47
N GLN A 228 7.18 3.08 2.65
CA GLN A 228 7.03 4.50 2.95
C GLN A 228 7.81 5.36 1.95
N ALA A 229 9.10 5.05 1.73
CA ALA A 229 9.95 5.81 0.82
C ALA A 229 9.43 5.78 -0.63
N GLY A 230 9.06 4.60 -1.14
CA GLY A 230 8.51 4.46 -2.49
C GLY A 230 7.15 5.15 -2.64
N ALA A 231 6.27 5.01 -1.65
CA ALA A 231 4.98 5.69 -1.64
C ALA A 231 5.14 7.22 -1.59
N GLN A 232 6.05 7.73 -0.76
CA GLN A 232 6.29 9.17 -0.64
C GLN A 232 6.81 9.77 -1.96
N GLU A 233 7.73 9.07 -2.64
CA GLU A 233 8.23 9.51 -3.96
C GLU A 233 7.09 9.69 -4.97
N VAL A 234 6.18 8.72 -5.06
CA VAL A 234 5.04 8.80 -5.99
C VAL A 234 4.01 9.84 -5.51
N LEU A 235 3.81 9.97 -4.20
CA LEU A 235 2.89 10.96 -3.63
C LEU A 235 3.33 12.38 -3.98
N ASP A 236 4.63 12.67 -3.91
CA ASP A 236 5.18 13.98 -4.27
C ASP A 236 4.91 14.31 -5.75
N ILE A 237 5.04 13.32 -6.65
CA ILE A 237 4.70 13.48 -8.08
C ILE A 237 3.20 13.76 -8.26
N VAL A 238 2.34 12.97 -7.61
CA VAL A 238 0.89 13.16 -7.66
C VAL A 238 0.49 14.55 -7.15
N GLN A 239 1.10 15.03 -6.07
CA GLN A 239 0.84 16.36 -5.52
C GLN A 239 1.32 17.48 -6.45
N ALA A 240 2.48 17.32 -7.09
CA ALA A 240 2.99 18.27 -8.07
C ALA A 240 2.05 18.42 -9.28
N GLU A 241 1.51 17.30 -9.79
CA GLU A 241 0.55 17.33 -10.91
C GLU A 241 -0.79 17.97 -10.53
N ARG A 242 -1.24 17.77 -9.28
CA ARG A 242 -2.44 18.44 -8.76
C ARG A 242 -2.23 19.95 -8.63
N GLY A 243 -1.07 20.39 -8.12
CA GLY A 243 -0.75 21.81 -7.93
C GLY A 243 -0.46 22.58 -9.22
N GLY A 244 -0.05 21.90 -10.29
CA GLY A 244 0.14 22.50 -11.62
C GLY A 244 -1.15 22.70 -12.42
N SER A 245 -2.30 22.28 -11.89
CA SER A 245 -3.62 22.34 -12.55
C SER A 245 -4.49 23.52 -12.08
N GLU A 246 -3.99 24.37 -11.16
CA GLU A 246 -4.61 25.64 -10.72
C GLU A 246 -3.96 26.86 -11.41
#